data_AF-A0A7S2J0X2-F1
#
_entry.id   AF-A0A7S2J0X2-F1
#
_cell.length_a   1.000
_cell.length_b   1.000
_cell.length_c   1.000
_cell.angle_alpha   90.00
_cell.angle_beta   90.00
_cell.angle_gamma   90.00
#
_symmetry.space_group_name_H-M   'P 1'
#
loop_
_entity.id
_entity.type
_entity.pdbx_description
1 polymer ?
#
loop_
_entity_poly.entity_id
_entity_poly.type
_entity_poly.pdbx_seq_one_letter_code
_entity_poly.pdbx_strand_id
1 'polypeptide(L)'
;QHLLNCGDVGSCHGGTVDGPYQWLLKISKEGAGISYETSQPYLACSPESTDGFCPHVDTTCKAINVARTCGSFGAEGGPCTGLSSYPNVSISDYGSVSGADAMMKEIFARGPIACGIDA
;
A
#
# COMPACT_ATOMS: atom_id res chain seq x y z
N GLN A 1 1.67 4.54 0.22
CA GLN A 1 1.54 4.59 1.71
C GLN A 1 0.34 3.80 2.28
N HIS A 2 -0.81 3.70 1.59
CA HIS A 2 -2.03 3.07 2.12
C HIS A 2 -1.83 1.67 2.74
N LEU A 3 -1.09 0.78 2.08
CA LEU A 3 -0.76 -0.55 2.62
C LEU A 3 -0.07 -0.48 4.00
N LEU A 4 0.90 0.41 4.20
CA LEU A 4 1.59 0.55 5.50
C LEU A 4 0.67 1.08 6.60
N ASN A 5 -0.33 1.87 6.24
CA ASN A 5 -1.28 2.42 7.21
C ASN A 5 -2.35 1.41 7.63
N CYS A 6 -2.78 0.53 6.71
CA CYS A 6 -4.02 -0.25 6.84
C CYS A 6 -3.84 -1.76 6.65
N GLY A 7 -2.68 -2.19 6.18
CA GLY A 7 -2.41 -3.58 5.82
C GLY A 7 -2.26 -4.50 7.00
N ASP A 8 -1.60 -4.02 8.07
CA ASP A 8 -1.15 -4.82 9.21
C ASP A 8 -0.37 -6.09 8.79
N VAL A 9 0.40 -5.96 7.71
CA VAL A 9 1.21 -7.03 7.08
C VAL A 9 2.69 -6.65 6.98
N GLY A 10 3.10 -5.63 7.73
CA GLY A 10 4.46 -5.10 7.75
C GLY A 10 4.49 -3.65 8.22
N SER A 11 5.70 -3.15 8.45
CA SER A 11 5.97 -1.78 8.91
C SER A 11 7.31 -1.28 8.39
N CYS A 12 7.78 -0.12 8.86
CA CYS A 12 9.11 0.40 8.54
C CYS A 12 10.25 -0.49 9.05
N HIS A 13 9.95 -1.45 9.93
CA HIS A 13 10.91 -2.37 10.53
C HIS A 13 10.84 -3.79 9.93
N GLY A 14 10.08 -3.98 8.85
CA GLY A 14 10.02 -5.23 8.12
C GLY A 14 8.60 -5.71 7.85
N GLY A 15 8.52 -6.74 7.02
CA GLY A 15 7.27 -7.37 6.60
C GLY A 15 7.56 -8.62 5.79
N THR A 16 6.54 -9.19 5.16
CA THR A 16 6.70 -10.37 4.30
C THR A 16 6.36 -10.03 2.84
N VAL A 17 6.87 -10.85 1.91
CA VAL A 17 6.63 -10.67 0.47
C VAL A 17 5.15 -10.94 0.14
N ASP A 18 4.54 -11.90 0.81
CA ASP A 18 3.18 -12.37 0.53
C ASP A 18 2.09 -11.55 1.24
N GLY A 19 2.36 -11.03 2.43
CA GLY A 19 1.41 -10.28 3.26
C GLY A 19 0.65 -9.18 2.50
N PRO A 20 1.31 -8.31 1.72
CA PRO A 20 0.63 -7.31 0.89
C PRO A 20 -0.43 -7.89 -0.04
N TYR A 21 -0.17 -9.04 -0.66
CA TYR A 21 -1.11 -9.70 -1.56
C TYR A 21 -2.26 -10.37 -0.81
N GLN A 22 -1.99 -10.96 0.37
CA GLN A 22 -3.04 -11.53 1.22
C GLN A 22 -4.07 -10.44 1.62
N TRP A 23 -3.57 -9.31 2.10
CA TRP A 23 -4.40 -8.16 2.47
C TRP A 23 -5.14 -7.60 1.26
N LEU A 24 -4.46 -7.42 0.13
CA LEU A 24 -5.08 -6.87 -1.08
C LEU A 24 -6.19 -7.78 -1.61
N LEU A 25 -6.00 -9.10 -1.63
CA LEU A 25 -7.07 -10.03 -2.02
C LEU A 25 -8.26 -9.96 -1.05
N LYS A 26 -8.01 -9.85 0.25
CA LYS A 26 -9.08 -9.72 1.26
C LYS A 26 -9.96 -8.50 0.97
N ILE A 27 -9.37 -7.31 0.83
CA ILE A 27 -10.16 -6.10 0.55
C ILE A 27 -10.80 -6.12 -0.85
N SER A 28 -10.15 -6.77 -1.83
CA SER A 28 -10.69 -6.99 -3.18
C SER A 28 -12.02 -7.76 -3.15
N LYS A 29 -12.11 -8.79 -2.31
CA LYS A 29 -13.34 -9.57 -2.13
C LYS A 29 -14.46 -8.78 -1.44
N GLU A 30 -14.10 -7.80 -0.62
CA GLU A 30 -15.02 -6.89 0.05
C GLU A 30 -15.46 -5.70 -0.86
N GLY A 31 -14.98 -5.66 -2.11
CA GLY A 31 -15.33 -4.63 -3.09
C GLY A 31 -14.46 -3.36 -3.02
N ALA A 32 -13.36 -3.40 -2.27
CA ALA A 32 -12.38 -2.31 -2.17
C ALA A 32 -11.07 -2.66 -2.88
N GLY A 33 -10.18 -1.69 -3.05
CA GLY A 33 -8.87 -1.91 -3.66
C GLY A 33 -7.81 -0.99 -3.05
N ILE A 34 -6.54 -1.26 -3.34
CA ILE A 34 -5.46 -0.37 -2.91
C ILE A 34 -5.50 0.93 -3.72
N SER A 35 -5.48 2.05 -3.02
CA SER A 35 -5.44 3.39 -3.61
C SER A 35 -4.14 3.63 -4.38
N TYR A 36 -4.22 4.42 -5.44
CA TYR A 36 -3.04 4.84 -6.18
C TYR A 36 -2.18 5.84 -5.41
N GLU A 37 -0.90 5.89 -5.76
CA GLU A 37 0.12 6.71 -5.07
C GLU A 37 -0.28 8.19 -5.00
N THR A 38 -0.90 8.73 -6.04
CA THR A 38 -1.38 10.13 -6.06
C THR A 38 -2.45 10.40 -5.01
N SER A 39 -3.22 9.39 -4.60
CA SER A 39 -4.25 9.51 -3.56
C SER A 39 -3.65 9.39 -2.16
N GLN A 40 -2.50 8.73 -2.01
CA GLN A 40 -1.85 8.57 -0.72
C GLN A 40 -0.33 8.40 -0.83
N PRO A 41 0.40 9.53 -0.99
CA PRO A 41 1.84 9.55 -1.20
C PRO A 41 2.65 8.88 -0.08
N TYR A 42 3.79 8.31 -0.44
CA TYR A 42 4.72 7.68 0.50
C TYR A 42 5.29 8.65 1.53
N LEU A 43 5.23 8.26 2.80
CA LEU A 43 5.72 9.05 3.94
C LEU A 43 6.95 8.45 4.62
N ALA A 44 7.31 7.21 4.26
CA ALA A 44 8.31 6.42 4.99
C ALA A 44 8.03 6.26 6.50
N CYS A 45 6.75 6.28 6.86
CA CYS A 45 6.29 6.11 8.24
C CYS A 45 5.30 4.97 8.36
N SER A 46 5.30 4.35 9.52
CA SER A 46 4.33 3.35 9.98
C SER A 46 3.98 3.65 11.44
N PRO A 47 2.86 3.15 11.98
CA PRO A 47 2.31 3.60 13.27
C PRO A 47 3.26 3.53 14.47
N GLU A 48 4.21 2.60 14.44
CA GLU A 48 5.22 2.33 15.46
C GLU A 48 6.55 3.06 15.23
N SER A 49 6.78 3.59 14.02
CA SER A 49 8.06 4.21 13.69
C SER A 49 8.24 5.53 14.45
N THR A 50 9.41 5.67 15.07
CA THR A 50 9.82 6.89 15.77
C THR A 50 10.89 7.67 15.00
N ASP A 51 11.22 7.22 13.79
CA ASP A 51 12.26 7.83 12.98
C ASP A 51 11.83 9.17 12.38
N GLY A 52 12.75 10.13 12.38
CA GLY A 52 12.57 11.42 11.73
C GLY A 52 11.29 12.12 12.18
N PHE A 53 10.38 12.36 11.23
CA PHE A 53 9.13 13.07 11.46
C PHE A 53 7.93 12.15 11.76
N CYS A 54 8.11 10.82 11.77
CA CYS A 54 7.02 9.86 11.98
C CYS A 54 6.23 10.06 13.29
N PRO A 55 6.85 10.43 14.44
CA PRO A 55 6.09 10.77 15.66
C PRO A 55 5.10 11.94 15.50
N HIS A 56 5.24 12.73 14.44
CA HIS A 56 4.43 13.92 14.18
C HIS A 56 3.42 13.72 13.05
N VAL A 57 3.25 12.49 12.56
CA VAL A 57 2.34 12.16 11.46
C VAL A 57 1.31 11.14 11.92
N ASP A 58 0.03 11.41 11.67
CA ASP A 58 -1.02 10.42 11.86
C ASP A 58 -1.00 9.42 10.69
N THR A 59 -0.54 8.19 10.94
CA THR A 59 -0.59 7.05 9.99
C THR A 59 -1.72 6.07 10.28
N THR A 60 -2.61 6.36 11.24
CA THR A 60 -3.73 5.47 11.60
C THR A 60 -4.64 5.22 10.39
N CYS A 61 -5.16 4.00 10.27
CA CYS A 61 -6.05 3.63 9.16
C CYS A 61 -7.41 4.34 9.26
N LYS A 62 -7.49 5.54 8.69
CA LYS A 62 -8.69 6.38 8.55
C LYS A 62 -8.85 6.78 7.08
N ALA A 63 -10.04 7.25 6.68
CA ALA A 63 -10.30 7.64 5.28
C ALA A 63 -9.23 8.58 4.68
N ILE A 64 -8.80 9.60 5.43
CA ILE A 64 -7.74 10.55 5.02
C ILE A 64 -6.36 9.88 4.81
N ASN A 65 -6.12 8.74 5.44
CA ASN A 65 -4.89 7.95 5.36
C ASN A 65 -4.99 6.74 4.43
N VAL A 66 -6.17 6.52 3.85
CA VAL A 66 -6.45 5.57 2.78
C VAL A 66 -6.31 6.26 1.42
N ALA A 67 -7.01 7.37 1.25
CA ALA A 67 -6.98 8.20 0.05
C ALA A 67 -7.46 9.62 0.39
N ARG A 68 -6.74 10.65 -0.05
CA ARG A 68 -7.05 12.04 0.25
C ARG A 68 -6.79 12.97 -0.92
N THR A 69 -7.42 14.13 -0.85
CA THR A 69 -7.09 15.30 -1.67
C THR A 69 -7.03 16.54 -0.78
N CYS A 70 -6.26 17.54 -1.18
CA CYS A 70 -6.12 18.81 -0.48
C CYS A 70 -6.47 19.93 -1.49
N GLY A 71 -7.27 20.92 -1.06
CA GLY A 71 -7.78 21.97 -1.95
C GLY A 71 -6.77 23.07 -2.28
N SER A 72 -6.97 23.76 -3.41
CA SER A 72 -5.92 24.52 -4.10
C SER A 72 -6.21 26.03 -4.37
N PHE A 73 -6.40 26.91 -3.36
CA PHE A 73 -6.27 28.39 -3.48
C PHE A 73 -5.81 29.08 -2.19
N GLY A 74 -4.78 29.97 -2.29
CA GLY A 74 -4.10 30.84 -1.31
C GLY A 74 -3.68 30.21 0.03
N ALA A 75 -4.68 29.66 0.69
CA ALA A 75 -4.64 28.65 1.72
C ALA A 75 -4.38 27.23 1.15
N GLU A 76 -3.57 27.06 0.09
CA GLU A 76 -3.28 25.84 -0.73
C GLU A 76 -2.67 24.63 0.01
N GLY A 77 -2.63 24.67 1.34
CA GLY A 77 -2.66 23.49 2.19
C GLY A 77 -4.06 23.27 2.77
N GLY A 78 -5.10 23.61 2.01
CA GLY A 78 -6.48 23.63 2.47
C GLY A 78 -6.81 22.27 3.08
N PRO A 79 -7.73 22.19 4.07
CA PRO A 79 -7.90 21.00 4.87
C PRO A 79 -8.02 19.78 3.96
N CYS A 80 -7.07 18.85 4.10
CA CYS A 80 -7.11 17.62 3.33
C CYS A 80 -8.31 16.80 3.80
N THR A 81 -8.99 16.16 2.87
CA THR A 81 -10.21 15.38 3.14
C THR A 81 -10.01 13.95 2.67
N GLY A 82 -10.56 12.99 3.42
CA GLY A 82 -10.59 11.60 3.02
C GLY A 82 -11.63 11.36 1.92
N LEU A 83 -11.23 10.64 0.89
CA LEU A 83 -12.08 10.32 -0.25
C LEU A 83 -12.89 9.05 0.05
N SER A 84 -14.21 9.11 -0.18
CA SER A 84 -15.09 7.92 -0.11
C SER A 84 -15.03 7.07 -1.38
N SER A 85 -14.67 7.69 -2.51
CA SER A 85 -14.44 7.03 -3.78
C SER A 85 -13.13 7.56 -4.37
N TYR A 86 -12.27 6.64 -4.80
CA TYR A 86 -10.95 6.96 -5.32
C TYR A 86 -10.52 5.88 -6.32
N PRO A 87 -9.68 6.24 -7.31
CA PRO A 87 -9.05 5.26 -8.18
C PRO A 87 -8.24 4.25 -7.37
N ASN A 88 -8.52 2.98 -7.60
CA ASN A 88 -7.89 1.88 -6.89
C ASN A 88 -7.70 0.68 -7.82
N VAL A 89 -6.88 -0.27 -7.38
CA VAL A 89 -6.70 -1.57 -8.03
C VAL A 89 -7.01 -2.69 -7.07
N SER A 90 -7.65 -3.74 -7.59
CA SER A 90 -7.96 -4.98 -6.90
C SER A 90 -7.26 -6.15 -7.59
N ILE A 91 -7.18 -7.28 -6.90
CA ILE A 91 -6.64 -8.53 -7.45
C ILE A 91 -7.66 -9.65 -7.30
N SER A 92 -7.63 -10.61 -8.23
CA SER A 92 -8.47 -11.81 -8.17
C SER A 92 -7.76 -13.02 -7.57
N ASP A 93 -6.43 -13.03 -7.56
CA ASP A 93 -5.61 -14.16 -7.11
C ASP A 93 -4.21 -13.71 -6.67
N TYR A 94 -3.54 -14.52 -5.83
CA TYR A 94 -2.11 -14.41 -5.52
C TYR A 94 -1.55 -15.80 -5.18
N GLY A 95 -0.24 -15.99 -5.34
CA GLY A 95 0.40 -17.26 -5.05
C GLY A 95 1.90 -17.13 -4.83
N SER A 96 2.57 -18.27 -4.66
CA SER A 96 4.02 -18.37 -4.56
C SER A 96 4.59 -19.21 -5.70
N VAL A 97 5.79 -18.86 -6.13
CA VAL A 97 6.56 -19.58 -7.14
C VAL A 97 8.02 -19.63 -6.71
N SER A 98 8.70 -20.73 -7.00
CA SER A 98 10.11 -20.92 -6.69
C SER A 98 10.83 -21.68 -7.80
N GLY A 99 12.13 -21.43 -7.92
CA GLY A 99 12.97 -21.99 -8.99
C GLY A 99 12.93 -21.15 -10.28
N ALA A 100 14.09 -20.98 -10.91
CA ALA A 100 14.28 -20.09 -12.06
C ALA A 100 13.30 -20.37 -13.21
N ASP A 101 13.11 -21.64 -13.57
CA ASP A 101 12.21 -22.02 -14.68
C ASP A 101 10.75 -21.67 -14.43
N ALA A 102 10.27 -21.87 -13.20
CA ALA A 102 8.89 -21.54 -12.84
C ALA A 102 8.71 -20.02 -12.75
N MET A 103 9.69 -19.29 -12.21
CA MET A 103 9.70 -17.83 -12.16
C MET A 103 9.69 -17.23 -13.58
N MET A 104 10.51 -17.73 -14.51
CA MET A 104 10.52 -17.27 -15.90
C MET A 104 9.16 -17.46 -16.58
N LYS A 105 8.51 -18.61 -16.37
CA LYS A 105 7.17 -18.89 -16.92
C LYS A 105 6.13 -17.93 -16.37
N GLU A 106 6.16 -17.67 -15.06
CA GLU A 106 5.24 -16.75 -14.41
C GLU A 106 5.43 -15.32 -14.91
N ILE A 107 6.69 -14.85 -14.95
CA ILE A 107 7.02 -13.51 -15.42
C ILE A 107 6.59 -13.30 -16.87
N PHE A 108 6.83 -14.29 -17.73
CA PHE A 108 6.44 -14.22 -19.13
C PHE A 108 4.92 -14.19 -19.31
N ALA A 109 4.16 -14.98 -18.55
CA ALA A 109 2.73 -15.11 -18.72
C ALA A 109 1.92 -13.98 -18.04
N ARG A 110 2.37 -13.49 -16.88
CA ARG A 110 1.57 -12.62 -15.98
C ARG A 110 2.31 -11.37 -15.50
N GLY A 111 3.55 -11.15 -15.94
CA GLY A 111 4.32 -9.95 -15.62
C GLY A 111 5.17 -10.07 -14.36
N PRO A 112 5.77 -8.96 -13.88
CA PRO A 112 6.74 -8.97 -12.79
C PRO A 112 6.23 -9.65 -11.49
N ILE A 113 7.14 -10.33 -10.79
CA ILE A 113 6.90 -10.97 -9.49
C ILE A 113 7.77 -10.34 -8.40
N ALA A 114 7.38 -10.51 -7.14
CA ALA A 114 8.17 -10.12 -5.97
C ALA A 114 8.96 -11.31 -5.41
N CYS A 115 10.22 -11.11 -5.04
CA CYS A 115 11.11 -12.14 -4.48
C CYS A 115 11.90 -11.60 -3.29
N GLY A 116 12.16 -12.46 -2.30
CA GLY A 116 13.14 -12.16 -1.24
C GLY A 116 14.56 -12.46 -1.71
N ILE A 117 15.52 -11.68 -1.23
CA ILE A 117 16.96 -11.84 -1.51
C ILE A 117 17.75 -11.58 -0.22
N ASP A 118 18.91 -12.25 -0.08
CA ASP A 118 19.88 -11.95 0.97
C ASP A 118 20.68 -10.70 0.52
N ALA A 119 20.62 -9.63 1.33
CA ALA A 119 20.99 -8.27 0.93
C ALA A 119 22.44 -7.90 1.28
#